data_AF-A0A4W5L932-F1
#
_entry.id   AF-A0A4W5L932-F1
#
_cell.length_a   1.000
_cell.length_b   1.000
_cell.length_c   1.000
_cell.angle_alpha   90.00
_cell.angle_beta   90.00
_cell.angle_gamma   90.00
#
_symmetry.space_group_name_H-M   'P 1'
#
loop_
_entity.id
_entity.type
_entity.pdbx_description
1 polymer ?
#
loop_
_entity_poly.entity_id
_entity_poly.type
_entity_poly.pdbx_seq_one_letter_code
_entity_poly.pdbx_strand_id
1 'polypeptide(L)'
;YTKRRICVLKGSTVDISCTYVGYYYTTSSFWFRSDKSTAEELSRGPGYSGRVEYTGTYRGPFSLRISDLREEDSAEYRFTFKTDNFEWGHSFPGTTLSVTGLQVKVTPAAEGQKTLTCSTTCTLTDNPNPTYIWYKNGKRLDEPTSQQYSSNTLVVLGHSVDSYSCTVEHHEDLHSPAVCEYELNYCST
;
A
#
# COMPACT_ATOMS: atom_id res chain seq x y z
N TYR A 1 -1.38 -7.07 18.41
CA TYR A 1 -1.36 -6.37 17.11
C TYR A 1 -2.73 -5.82 16.85
N THR A 2 -2.84 -4.56 16.43
CA THR A 2 -4.13 -3.91 16.15
C THR A 2 -4.75 -4.42 14.86
N LYS A 3 -3.94 -4.64 13.81
CA LYS A 3 -4.36 -5.23 12.53
C LYS A 3 -3.48 -6.42 12.21
N ARG A 4 -4.07 -7.52 11.72
CA ARG A 4 -3.34 -8.74 11.32
C ARG A 4 -2.89 -8.73 9.87
N ARG A 5 -3.68 -8.10 9.01
CA ARG A 5 -3.40 -7.93 7.58
C ARG A 5 -3.64 -6.48 7.23
N ILE A 6 -2.71 -5.89 6.49
CA ILE A 6 -2.80 -4.54 5.98
C ILE A 6 -2.47 -4.59 4.49
N CYS A 7 -3.29 -3.94 3.69
CA CYS A 7 -3.05 -3.66 2.28
C CYS A 7 -3.11 -2.16 2.07
N VAL A 8 -2.07 -1.60 1.45
CA VAL A 8 -1.86 -0.16 1.34
C VAL A 8 -1.15 0.19 0.03
N LEU A 9 -1.32 1.42 -0.45
CA LEU A 9 -0.76 1.87 -1.73
C LEU A 9 0.77 2.05 -1.68
N LYS A 10 1.46 1.69 -2.76
CA LYS A 10 2.86 2.05 -2.99
C LYS A 10 3.04 3.57 -2.95
N GLY A 11 4.10 4.06 -2.31
CA GLY A 11 4.40 5.47 -2.10
C GLY A 11 3.74 6.09 -0.87
N SER A 12 2.77 5.41 -0.27
CA SER A 12 2.08 5.89 0.94
C SER A 12 2.84 5.56 2.24
N THR A 13 2.18 5.75 3.39
CA THR A 13 2.71 5.46 4.72
C THR A 13 1.79 4.50 5.48
N VAL A 14 2.35 3.61 6.28
CA VAL A 14 1.60 2.69 7.16
C VAL A 14 2.09 2.76 8.59
N ASP A 15 1.14 2.67 9.53
CA ASP A 15 1.41 2.46 10.95
C ASP A 15 1.01 1.04 11.36
N ILE A 16 1.98 0.26 11.84
CA ILE A 16 1.78 -1.09 12.38
C ILE A 16 1.95 -1.02 13.89
N SER A 17 0.89 -1.30 14.64
CA SER A 17 0.90 -1.19 16.10
C SER A 17 0.60 -2.49 16.82
N CYS A 18 1.22 -2.67 17.99
CA CYS A 18 0.86 -3.69 18.94
C CYS A 18 0.89 -3.15 20.37
N THR A 19 0.14 -3.79 21.26
CA THR A 19 0.14 -3.44 22.68
C THR A 19 0.49 -4.69 23.46
N TYR A 20 1.55 -4.61 24.26
CA TYR A 20 1.83 -5.56 25.32
C TYR A 20 1.09 -5.11 26.58
N VAL A 21 0.31 -6.02 27.15
CA VAL A 21 -0.39 -5.82 28.43
C VAL A 21 0.29 -6.71 29.45
N GLY A 22 1.13 -6.12 30.28
CA GLY A 22 1.80 -6.81 31.39
C GLY A 22 2.24 -5.84 32.48
N TYR A 23 2.77 -6.41 33.56
CA TYR A 23 3.15 -5.67 34.77
C TYR A 23 4.53 -5.02 34.67
N TYR A 24 5.40 -5.53 33.79
CA TYR A 24 6.78 -5.06 33.66
C TYR A 24 6.93 -4.08 32.50
N TYR A 25 7.77 -3.08 32.69
CA TYR A 25 8.18 -2.17 31.62
C TYR A 25 9.16 -2.86 30.68
N THR A 26 9.14 -2.46 29.42
CA THR A 26 10.11 -2.94 28.43
C THR A 26 11.44 -2.21 28.60
N THR A 27 12.54 -2.96 28.64
CA THR A 27 13.91 -2.45 28.69
C THR A 27 14.51 -2.26 27.30
N SER A 28 14.09 -3.10 26.35
CA SER A 28 14.43 -2.96 24.94
C SER A 28 13.29 -3.51 24.10
N SER A 29 13.12 -2.95 22.92
CA SER A 29 12.14 -3.44 21.96
C SER A 29 12.52 -3.02 20.55
N PHE A 30 12.13 -3.83 19.57
CA PHE A 30 12.32 -3.49 18.17
C PHE A 30 11.36 -4.24 17.27
N TRP A 31 11.23 -3.73 16.05
CA TRP A 31 10.49 -4.36 14.97
C TRP A 31 11.44 -4.99 13.96
N PHE A 32 11.03 -6.13 13.40
CA PHE A 32 11.79 -6.89 12.41
C PHE A 32 10.86 -7.50 11.35
N ARG A 33 11.41 -7.80 10.16
CA ARG A 33 10.72 -8.62 9.16
C ARG A 33 10.90 -10.10 9.47
N SER A 34 9.83 -10.87 9.40
CA SER A 34 9.89 -12.32 9.65
C SER A 34 10.42 -13.15 8.47
N ASP A 35 10.63 -12.54 7.30
CA ASP A 35 11.17 -13.21 6.11
C ASP A 35 12.71 -13.28 6.10
N LYS A 36 13.37 -12.63 7.07
CA LYS A 36 14.82 -12.70 7.28
C LYS A 36 15.15 -13.85 8.24
N SER A 37 16.29 -14.50 8.00
CA SER A 37 16.79 -15.60 8.84
C SER A 37 17.12 -15.14 10.25
N THR A 38 17.52 -13.88 10.41
CA THR A 38 17.86 -13.24 11.67
C THR A 38 16.85 -12.14 12.00
N ALA A 39 16.42 -12.09 13.26
CA ALA A 39 15.59 -11.01 13.78
C ALA A 39 16.47 -9.76 13.99
N GLU A 40 16.60 -8.98 12.93
CA GLU A 40 17.34 -7.72 12.93
C GLU A 40 16.38 -6.53 12.94
N GLU A 41 16.76 -5.50 13.69
CA GLU A 41 16.03 -4.25 13.77
C GLU A 41 15.91 -3.60 12.39
N LEU A 42 14.67 -3.26 11.98
CA LEU A 42 14.37 -2.73 10.64
C LEU A 42 15.23 -1.52 10.26
N SER A 43 15.46 -0.59 11.17
CA SER A 43 16.20 0.65 10.94
C SER A 43 17.65 0.42 10.50
N ARG A 44 18.23 -0.74 10.82
CA ARG A 44 19.59 -1.12 10.41
C ARG A 44 19.66 -1.62 8.96
N GLY A 45 18.51 -1.98 8.39
CA GLY A 45 18.43 -2.40 7.00
C GLY A 45 18.64 -1.23 6.05
N PRO A 46 19.51 -1.34 5.02
CA PRO A 46 19.78 -0.23 4.10
C PRO A 46 18.52 0.24 3.36
N GLY A 47 17.56 -0.66 3.13
CA GLY A 47 16.29 -0.33 2.51
C GLY A 47 15.35 0.53 3.37
N TYR A 48 15.56 0.64 4.68
CA TYR A 48 14.66 1.32 5.62
C TYR A 48 15.23 2.63 6.18
N SER A 49 16.47 2.96 5.83
CA SER A 49 17.13 4.19 6.27
C SER A 49 16.31 5.43 5.91
N GLY A 50 15.94 6.22 6.93
CA GLY A 50 15.14 7.44 6.77
C GLY A 50 13.65 7.22 6.47
N ARG A 51 13.18 5.97 6.35
CA ARG A 51 11.77 5.64 6.08
C ARG A 51 11.02 5.10 7.30
N VAL A 52 11.73 4.81 8.39
CA VAL A 52 11.18 4.13 9.56
C VAL A 52 11.23 5.02 10.79
N GLU A 53 10.09 5.10 11.48
CA GLU A 53 9.96 5.73 12.78
C GLU A 53 9.32 4.77 13.78
N TYR A 54 9.71 4.87 15.05
CA TYR A 54 9.19 4.03 16.12
C TYR A 54 8.54 4.90 17.20
N THR A 55 7.43 4.42 17.75
CA THR A 55 6.80 5.01 18.94
C THR A 55 6.46 3.93 19.96
N GLY A 56 6.33 4.35 21.22
CA GLY A 56 6.20 3.44 22.38
C GLY A 56 7.57 2.95 22.84
N THR A 57 7.99 3.37 24.03
CA THR A 57 9.32 3.08 24.59
C THR A 57 9.25 2.09 25.75
N TYR A 58 8.51 2.43 26.79
CA TYR A 58 8.43 1.63 28.04
C TYR A 58 7.11 0.90 28.21
N ARG A 59 6.05 1.48 27.66
CA ARG A 59 4.68 0.98 27.76
C ARG A 59 3.99 1.29 26.44
N GLY A 60 3.22 0.31 25.96
CA GLY A 60 2.56 0.41 24.66
C GLY A 60 1.52 1.55 24.59
N PRO A 61 0.98 1.82 23.38
CA PRO A 61 1.18 1.06 22.15
C PRO A 61 2.60 1.25 21.58
N PHE A 62 3.16 0.13 21.09
CA PHE A 62 4.39 0.13 20.31
C PHE A 62 4.00 0.19 18.84
N SER A 63 4.45 1.20 18.12
CA SER A 63 4.10 1.39 16.71
C SER A 63 5.34 1.55 15.85
N LEU A 64 5.28 0.94 14.68
CA LEU A 64 6.22 1.06 13.58
C LEU A 64 5.53 1.87 12.48
N ARG A 65 6.12 3.00 12.09
CA ARG A 65 5.72 3.77 10.93
C ARG A 65 6.71 3.55 9.79
N ILE A 66 6.22 3.21 8.61
CA ILE A 66 7.04 3.08 7.39
C ILE A 66 6.47 4.03 6.33
N SER A 67 7.26 4.99 5.88
CA SER A 67 6.93 5.93 4.81
C SER A 67 7.55 5.50 3.47
N ASP A 68 7.13 6.15 2.38
CA ASP A 68 7.61 5.84 1.00
C ASP A 68 7.54 4.33 0.72
N LEU A 69 6.37 3.72 0.92
CA LEU A 69 6.20 2.27 0.84
C LEU A 69 6.49 1.73 -0.55
N ARG A 70 7.17 0.58 -0.60
CA ARG A 70 7.56 -0.07 -1.84
C ARG A 70 7.01 -1.50 -1.88
N GLU A 71 6.90 -2.08 -3.07
CA GLU A 71 6.34 -3.42 -3.19
C GLU A 71 7.18 -4.47 -2.44
N GLU A 72 8.50 -4.28 -2.39
CA GLU A 72 9.46 -5.09 -1.64
C GLU A 72 9.36 -4.96 -0.11
N ASP A 73 8.63 -3.97 0.39
CA ASP A 73 8.29 -3.85 1.81
C ASP A 73 7.17 -4.82 2.21
N SER A 74 6.52 -5.49 1.25
CA SER A 74 5.53 -6.52 1.54
C SER A 74 6.18 -7.69 2.29
N ALA A 75 5.79 -7.88 3.55
CA ALA A 75 6.34 -8.90 4.44
C ALA A 75 5.44 -9.07 5.67
N GLU A 76 5.75 -10.06 6.51
CA GLU A 76 5.23 -10.09 7.87
C GLU A 76 6.16 -9.31 8.81
N TYR A 77 5.60 -8.31 9.50
CA TYR A 77 6.29 -7.48 10.48
C TYR A 77 5.96 -7.96 11.88
N ARG A 78 6.99 -8.20 12.68
CA ARG A 78 6.88 -8.68 14.04
C ARG A 78 7.57 -7.73 15.00
N PHE A 79 7.04 -7.70 16.22
CA PHE A 79 7.58 -6.94 17.33
C PHE A 79 8.15 -7.89 18.37
N THR A 80 9.33 -7.56 18.87
CA THR A 80 9.96 -8.25 19.99
C THR A 80 10.33 -7.25 21.07
N PHE A 81 10.27 -7.67 22.33
CA PHE A 81 10.67 -6.86 23.47
C PHE A 81 11.30 -7.72 24.56
N LYS A 82 12.14 -7.06 25.37
CA LYS A 82 12.68 -7.59 26.61
C LYS A 82 12.16 -6.78 27.78
N THR A 83 11.92 -7.48 28.87
CA THR A 83 11.70 -6.94 30.21
C THR A 83 12.82 -7.46 31.11
N ASP A 84 12.88 -7.00 32.36
CA ASP A 84 13.87 -7.52 33.32
C ASP A 84 13.75 -9.04 33.57
N ASN A 85 12.57 -9.63 33.33
CA ASN A 85 12.26 -11.01 33.72
C ASN A 85 11.98 -11.95 32.54
N PHE A 86 11.78 -11.42 31.34
CA PHE A 86 11.33 -12.21 30.19
C PHE A 86 11.58 -11.49 28.86
N GLU A 87 11.82 -12.29 27.82
CA GLU A 87 11.93 -11.87 26.42
C GLU A 87 10.80 -12.48 25.59
N TRP A 88 10.13 -11.64 24.81
CA TRP A 88 8.99 -12.02 23.99
C TRP A 88 9.19 -11.59 22.54
N GLY A 89 8.87 -12.45 21.57
CA GLY A 89 8.95 -12.05 20.16
C GLY A 89 8.80 -13.13 19.09
N HIS A 90 8.75 -14.41 19.47
CA HIS A 90 8.84 -15.52 18.50
C HIS A 90 7.55 -16.35 18.34
N SER A 91 6.64 -16.32 19.32
CA SER A 91 5.54 -17.30 19.40
C SER A 91 4.25 -16.92 18.67
N PHE A 92 4.09 -15.65 18.25
CA PHE A 92 2.86 -15.18 17.63
C PHE A 92 3.13 -14.63 16.23
N PRO A 93 2.20 -14.87 15.27
CA PRO A 93 2.25 -14.18 14.00
C PRO A 93 2.18 -12.67 14.23
N GLY A 94 2.78 -11.92 13.32
CA GLY A 94 2.83 -10.48 13.33
C GLY A 94 1.66 -9.84 12.61
N THR A 95 1.96 -8.75 11.90
CA THR A 95 1.08 -8.10 10.92
C THR A 95 1.64 -8.37 9.53
N THR A 96 0.85 -8.96 8.66
CA THR A 96 1.19 -9.10 7.23
C THR A 96 0.88 -7.79 6.52
N LEU A 97 1.91 -7.14 5.97
CA LEU A 97 1.79 -5.97 5.11
C LEU A 97 1.86 -6.40 3.65
N SER A 98 0.90 -5.95 2.85
CA SER A 98 0.92 -6.03 1.40
C SER A 98 0.90 -4.62 0.83
N VAL A 99 1.91 -4.28 0.03
CA VAL A 99 2.00 -3.01 -0.68
C VAL A 99 1.57 -3.25 -2.12
N THR A 100 0.60 -2.47 -2.60
CA THR A 100 0.04 -2.60 -3.96
C THR A 100 0.17 -1.29 -4.73
N GLY A 101 0.59 -1.36 -6.00
CA GLY A 101 0.38 -0.29 -6.95
C GLY A 101 -1.06 -0.24 -7.49
N LEU A 102 -1.41 0.88 -8.13
CA LEU A 102 -2.59 0.98 -8.97
C LEU A 102 -2.30 0.43 -10.37
N GLN A 103 -3.26 -0.29 -10.93
CA GLN A 103 -3.14 -0.91 -12.24
C GLN A 103 -4.38 -0.62 -13.07
N VAL A 104 -4.17 -0.28 -14.35
CA VAL A 104 -5.24 -0.17 -15.34
C VAL A 104 -5.27 -1.46 -16.16
N LYS A 105 -6.42 -2.14 -16.14
CA LYS A 105 -6.71 -3.29 -17.00
C LYS A 105 -7.53 -2.83 -18.19
N VAL A 106 -7.20 -3.31 -19.37
CA VAL A 106 -7.90 -2.98 -20.62
C VAL A 106 -8.65 -4.21 -21.09
N THR A 107 -9.96 -4.11 -21.26
CA THR A 107 -10.80 -5.17 -21.83
C THR A 107 -11.50 -4.68 -23.10
N PRO A 108 -11.64 -5.51 -24.15
CA PRO A 108 -12.42 -5.17 -25.32
C PRO A 108 -13.89 -4.93 -24.96
N ALA A 109 -14.53 -3.95 -25.59
CA ALA A 109 -15.96 -3.68 -25.51
C ALA A 109 -16.61 -3.68 -26.90
N ALA A 110 -17.92 -3.45 -26.97
CA ALA A 110 -18.66 -3.45 -28.22
C ALA A 110 -18.19 -2.32 -29.18
N GLU A 111 -18.31 -2.55 -30.48
CA GLU A 111 -18.17 -1.49 -31.51
C GLU A 111 -16.85 -0.70 -31.47
N GLY A 112 -15.72 -1.38 -31.22
CA GLY A 112 -14.40 -0.73 -31.21
C GLY A 112 -14.15 0.10 -29.95
N GLN A 113 -14.99 -0.02 -28.92
CA GLN A 113 -14.73 0.55 -27.61
C GLN A 113 -13.80 -0.35 -26.78
N LYS A 114 -13.16 0.24 -25.78
CA LYS A 114 -12.40 -0.46 -24.75
C LYS A 114 -12.90 -0.02 -23.39
N THR A 115 -12.91 -0.96 -22.46
CA THR A 115 -13.22 -0.72 -21.05
C THR A 115 -11.92 -0.74 -20.26
N LEU A 116 -11.61 0.38 -19.62
CA LEU A 116 -10.47 0.54 -18.73
C LEU A 116 -10.95 0.34 -17.29
N THR A 117 -10.31 -0.55 -16.54
CA THR A 117 -10.64 -0.81 -15.15
C THR A 117 -9.43 -0.52 -14.26
N CYS A 118 -9.56 0.42 -13.35
CA CYS A 118 -8.57 0.70 -12.31
C CYS A 118 -8.75 -0.30 -11.15
N SER A 119 -7.65 -0.86 -10.65
CA SER A 119 -7.68 -1.79 -9.53
C SER A 119 -6.37 -1.83 -8.76
N THR A 120 -6.46 -2.30 -7.53
CA THR A 120 -5.34 -2.76 -6.70
C THR A 120 -5.32 -4.29 -6.65
N THR A 121 -4.21 -4.90 -6.25
CA THR A 121 -4.11 -6.37 -6.12
C THR A 121 -4.74 -6.90 -4.83
N CYS A 122 -5.00 -6.01 -3.87
CA CYS A 122 -5.68 -6.31 -2.61
C CYS A 122 -6.61 -5.15 -2.19
N THR A 123 -7.58 -5.44 -1.33
CA THR A 123 -8.51 -4.44 -0.77
C THR A 123 -7.80 -3.55 0.24
N LEU A 124 -7.76 -2.24 -0.02
CA LEU A 124 -7.08 -1.27 0.85
C LEU A 124 -7.73 -1.27 2.24
N THR A 125 -6.90 -1.36 3.29
CA THR A 125 -7.40 -1.63 4.65
C THR A 125 -8.16 -0.44 5.26
N ASP A 126 -7.71 0.78 5.00
CA ASP A 126 -8.35 1.99 5.53
C ASP A 126 -9.37 2.59 4.56
N ASN A 127 -9.46 2.07 3.33
CA ASN A 127 -10.44 2.48 2.33
C ASN A 127 -10.89 1.29 1.47
N PRO A 128 -11.76 0.40 1.99
CA PRO A 128 -12.12 -0.83 1.29
C PRO A 128 -12.92 -0.62 0.00
N ASN A 129 -13.56 0.53 -0.18
CA ASN A 129 -14.31 0.92 -1.37
C ASN A 129 -13.80 2.28 -1.88
N PRO A 130 -12.59 2.33 -2.49
CA PRO A 130 -11.99 3.59 -2.88
C PRO A 130 -12.70 4.22 -4.07
N THR A 131 -12.87 5.54 -4.02
CA THR A 131 -13.22 6.36 -5.17
C THR A 131 -12.00 6.47 -6.09
N TYR A 132 -12.16 6.13 -7.37
CA TYR A 132 -11.10 6.25 -8.37
C TYR A 132 -11.27 7.51 -9.20
N ILE A 133 -10.17 8.19 -9.49
CA ILE A 133 -10.12 9.38 -10.34
C ILE A 133 -9.34 9.02 -11.59
N TRP A 134 -9.90 9.32 -12.76
CA TRP A 134 -9.28 9.06 -14.05
C TRP A 134 -8.58 10.30 -14.60
N TYR A 135 -7.47 10.05 -15.28
CA TYR A 135 -6.68 11.05 -15.97
C TYR A 135 -6.52 10.63 -17.42
N LYS A 136 -6.70 11.61 -18.32
CA LYS A 136 -6.48 11.49 -19.75
C LYS A 136 -5.37 12.45 -20.15
N ASN A 137 -4.27 11.94 -20.71
CA ASN A 137 -3.10 12.74 -21.09
C ASN A 137 -2.58 13.60 -19.94
N GLY A 138 -2.55 13.02 -18.73
CA GLY A 138 -2.14 13.70 -17.50
C GLY A 138 -3.13 14.72 -16.95
N LYS A 139 -4.26 14.96 -17.63
CA LYS A 139 -5.31 15.87 -17.16
C LYS A 139 -6.42 15.09 -16.47
N ARG A 140 -6.82 15.56 -15.28
CA ARG A 140 -7.96 15.02 -14.54
C ARG A 140 -9.21 15.09 -15.41
N LEU A 141 -9.94 13.99 -15.51
CA LEU A 141 -11.24 13.97 -16.16
C LEU A 141 -12.27 14.54 -15.17
N ASP A 142 -12.49 15.85 -15.25
CA ASP A 142 -13.48 16.55 -14.46
C ASP A 142 -14.84 16.52 -15.17
N GLU A 143 -15.57 15.40 -15.11
CA GLU A 143 -17.03 15.50 -15.30
C GLU A 143 -17.85 14.34 -14.73
N PRO A 144 -18.94 14.63 -13.98
CA PRO A 144 -19.96 13.65 -13.66
C PRO A 144 -20.98 13.50 -14.76
N THR A 145 -20.79 12.52 -15.62
CA THR A 145 -21.92 11.85 -16.27
C THR A 145 -22.55 10.87 -15.26
N SER A 146 -23.22 11.45 -14.25
CA SER A 146 -24.33 10.94 -13.40
C SER A 146 -24.32 9.50 -12.84
N GLN A 147 -23.32 8.65 -13.09
CA GLN A 147 -23.27 7.25 -12.64
C GLN A 147 -21.86 6.77 -12.22
N GLN A 148 -20.81 7.60 -12.34
CA GLN A 148 -19.42 7.11 -12.37
C GLN A 148 -18.55 7.40 -11.14
N TYR A 149 -19.06 8.06 -10.10
CA TYR A 149 -18.26 8.36 -8.91
C TYR A 149 -17.85 7.14 -8.07
N SER A 150 -18.46 5.97 -8.32
CA SER A 150 -18.08 4.71 -7.66
C SER A 150 -17.55 3.67 -8.63
N SER A 151 -17.52 3.97 -9.93
CA SER A 151 -17.11 3.00 -10.93
C SER A 151 -15.62 3.14 -11.17
N ASN A 152 -14.87 2.13 -10.77
CA ASN A 152 -13.47 1.96 -11.12
C ASN A 152 -13.26 1.72 -12.64
N THR A 153 -14.25 2.04 -13.48
CA THR A 153 -14.34 1.66 -14.89
C THR A 153 -14.63 2.88 -15.77
N LEU A 154 -13.87 3.02 -16.86
CA LEU A 154 -13.99 4.06 -17.87
C LEU A 154 -14.11 3.41 -19.25
N VAL A 155 -15.11 3.81 -20.05
CA VAL A 155 -15.28 3.35 -21.44
C VAL A 155 -14.69 4.38 -22.38
N VAL A 156 -13.82 3.95 -23.29
CA VAL A 156 -13.08 4.80 -24.24
C VAL A 156 -13.20 4.26 -25.66
N LEU A 157 -13.02 5.13 -26.66
CA LEU A 157 -12.99 4.72 -28.07
C LEU A 157 -11.61 4.18 -28.43
N GLY A 158 -11.56 3.00 -29.05
CA GLY A 158 -10.37 2.20 -29.30
C GLY A 158 -9.38 2.75 -30.36
N HIS A 159 -9.56 3.99 -30.81
CA HIS A 159 -8.85 4.59 -31.95
C HIS A 159 -8.16 5.93 -31.60
N SER A 160 -8.08 6.26 -30.32
CA SER A 160 -7.49 7.50 -29.83
C SER A 160 -6.00 7.34 -29.54
N VAL A 161 -5.20 8.41 -29.67
CA VAL A 161 -3.78 8.40 -29.25
C VAL A 161 -3.66 8.80 -27.78
N ASP A 162 -4.70 8.52 -26.99
CA ASP A 162 -4.82 9.01 -25.64
C ASP A 162 -4.14 8.06 -24.64
N SER A 163 -3.52 8.65 -23.61
CA SER A 163 -2.95 7.93 -22.47
C SER A 163 -3.90 8.04 -21.28
N TYR A 164 -4.10 6.92 -20.59
CA TYR A 164 -5.00 6.86 -19.45
C TYR A 164 -4.28 6.34 -18.21
N SER A 165 -4.50 7.03 -17.09
CA SER A 165 -4.03 6.60 -15.76
C SER A 165 -5.12 6.87 -14.73
N CYS A 166 -5.04 6.22 -13.58
CA CYS A 166 -5.96 6.44 -12.48
C CYS A 166 -5.22 6.70 -11.17
N THR A 167 -5.89 7.39 -10.24
CA THR A 167 -5.50 7.55 -8.84
C THR A 167 -6.66 7.16 -7.93
N VAL A 168 -6.40 7.11 -6.63
CA VAL A 168 -7.45 7.00 -5.59
C VAL A 168 -7.66 8.38 -4.99
N GLU A 169 -8.90 8.73 -4.67
CA GLU A 169 -9.22 9.97 -3.95
C GLU A 169 -8.43 10.07 -2.64
N HIS A 170 -7.94 11.28 -2.31
CA HIS A 170 -6.98 11.54 -1.23
C HIS A 170 -5.58 10.93 -1.39
N HIS A 171 -5.30 10.26 -2.52
CA HIS A 171 -3.99 9.76 -2.93
C HIS A 171 -3.71 10.13 -4.40
N GLU A 172 -4.00 11.38 -4.75
CA GLU A 172 -3.93 11.89 -6.13
C GLU A 172 -2.48 12.03 -6.64
N ASP A 173 -1.49 12.03 -5.74
CA ASP A 173 -0.06 11.98 -6.05
C ASP A 173 0.40 10.57 -6.50
N LEU A 174 -0.37 9.53 -6.21
CA LEU A 174 -0.03 8.13 -6.48
C LEU A 174 -0.75 7.65 -7.73
N HIS A 175 -0.16 7.91 -8.89
CA HIS A 175 -0.71 7.50 -10.18
C HIS A 175 -0.40 6.03 -10.52
N SER A 176 -1.35 5.37 -11.18
CA SER A 176 -1.08 4.15 -11.93
C SER A 176 -0.11 4.44 -13.08
N PRO A 177 0.63 3.41 -13.56
CA PRO A 177 1.26 3.48 -14.87
C PRO A 177 0.22 3.86 -15.94
N ALA A 178 0.61 4.73 -16.87
CA ALA A 178 -0.26 5.12 -17.98
C ALA A 178 -0.33 4.00 -19.02
N VAL A 179 -1.53 3.74 -19.54
CA VAL A 179 -1.76 2.82 -20.66
C VAL A 179 -2.02 3.63 -21.93
N CYS A 180 -1.32 3.27 -23.01
CA CYS A 180 -1.45 3.86 -24.33
C CYS A 180 -2.22 2.89 -25.25
N GLU A 181 -2.98 3.45 -26.19
CA GLU A 181 -3.82 2.69 -27.14
C GLU A 181 -3.01 1.92 -28.21
N TYR A 182 -1.84 2.45 -28.59
CA TYR A 182 -1.01 1.86 -29.63
C TYR A 182 0.02 0.91 -29.01
N GLU A 183 -0.25 -0.37 -29.24
CA GLU A 183 0.52 -1.53 -28.82
C GLU A 183 0.38 -1.89 -27.33
N LEU A 184 0.35 -3.19 -27.10
CA LEU A 184 0.12 -3.86 -25.81
C LEU A 184 1.23 -3.63 -24.77
N ASN A 185 2.00 -2.54 -24.87
CA ASN A 185 3.17 -2.24 -24.05
C ASN A 185 3.07 -0.82 -23.48
N TYR A 186 3.33 -0.71 -22.18
CA TYR A 186 3.39 0.54 -21.40
C TYR A 186 3.99 1.72 -22.16
N CYS A 187 3.41 2.92 -22.00
CA CYS A 187 3.94 4.13 -22.62
C CYS A 187 5.42 4.30 -22.23
N SER A 188 6.31 4.38 -23.23
CA SER A 188 7.73 4.67 -22.99
C SER A 188 7.89 6.17 -22.72
N THR A 189 8.59 6.50 -21.63
CA THR A 189 8.97 7.87 -21.23
C THR A 189 9.98 8.48 -22.18
#